data_AF-A0A925PAX8-F1
#
_entry.id   AF-A0A925PAX8-F1
#
_cell.length_a   1.000
_cell.length_b   1.000
_cell.length_c   1.000
_cell.angle_alpha   90.00
_cell.angle_beta   90.00
_cell.angle_gamma   90.00
#
_symmetry.space_group_name_H-M   'P 1'
#
loop_
_entity.id
_entity.type
_entity.pdbx_description
1 polymer ?
#
loop_
_entity_poly.entity_id
_entity_poly.type
_entity_poly.pdbx_seq_one_letter_code
_entity_poly.pdbx_strand_id
1 'polypeptide(L)' 'MSLEDLQPKKAKGHEIGADLSKHSVGELRALIDELKAEIARVARALDAKQSSKSSAEAVFKR' A
#
# COMPACT_ATOMS: atom_id res chain seq x y z
N MET A 1 -3.19 -23.84 -22.46
CA MET A 1 -2.96 -23.05 -21.23
C MET A 1 -2.01 -21.93 -21.63
N SER A 2 -2.53 -20.71 -21.78
CA SER A 2 -1.75 -19.53 -22.20
C SER A 2 -0.96 -18.96 -21.02
N LEU A 3 0.15 -18.26 -21.31
CA LEU A 3 1.00 -17.64 -20.27
C LEU A 3 0.26 -16.58 -19.44
N GLU A 4 -0.87 -16.04 -19.93
CA GLU A 4 -1.75 -15.15 -19.17
C GLU A 4 -2.34 -15.78 -17.88
N ASP A 5 -2.42 -17.11 -17.77
CA ASP A 5 -2.93 -17.80 -16.57
C ASP A 5 -1.90 -17.86 -15.42
N LEU A 6 -0.66 -17.43 -15.66
CA LEU A 6 0.43 -17.43 -14.66
C LEU A 6 0.61 -16.09 -13.95
N GLN A 7 -0.27 -15.11 -14.18
CA GLN A 7 -0.21 -13.87 -13.40
C GLN A 7 -0.48 -14.21 -11.93
N PRO A 8 0.44 -13.89 -11.00
CA PRO A 8 0.19 -14.10 -9.59
C PRO A 8 -1.07 -13.31 -9.24
N LYS A 9 -2.15 -14.03 -8.89
CA LYS A 9 -3.37 -13.42 -8.36
C LYS A 9 -2.90 -12.56 -7.19
N LYS A 10 -2.93 -11.23 -7.38
CA LYS A 10 -2.62 -10.29 -6.31
C LYS A 10 -3.43 -10.74 -5.12
N ALA A 11 -2.75 -11.08 -4.03
CA ALA A 11 -3.41 -11.45 -2.79
C ALA A 11 -4.49 -10.40 -2.55
N LYS A 12 -5.75 -10.83 -2.40
CA LYS A 12 -6.86 -9.92 -2.10
C LYS A 12 -6.41 -9.09 -0.90
N GLY A 13 -6.10 -7.82 -1.13
CA GLY A 13 -5.66 -6.92 -0.06
C GLY A 13 -6.76 -6.83 1.00
N HIS A 14 -6.37 -6.57 2.24
CA HIS A 14 -7.31 -6.36 3.32
C HIS A 14 -8.31 -5.26 2.92
N GLU A 15 -9.61 -5.54 3.06
CA GLU A 15 -10.66 -4.57 2.78
C GLU A 15 -10.80 -3.61 3.96
N ILE A 16 -10.65 -2.31 3.71
CA ILE A 16 -10.78 -1.29 4.74
C ILE A 16 -12.24 -1.19 5.17
N GLY A 17 -12.49 -1.32 6.47
CA GLY A 17 -13.83 -1.28 7.05
C GLY A 17 -14.56 -2.62 7.04
N ALA A 18 -13.87 -3.73 6.77
CA ALA A 18 -14.43 -5.07 6.92
C ALA A 18 -14.90 -5.33 8.37
N ASP A 19 -15.91 -6.19 8.51
CA ASP A 19 -16.42 -6.59 9.82
C ASP A 19 -15.36 -7.34 10.64
N LEU A 20 -15.03 -6.79 11.80
CA LEU A 20 -14.02 -7.32 12.71
C LEU A 20 -14.59 -8.28 13.75
N SER A 21 -15.91 -8.47 13.82
CA SER A 21 -16.60 -9.18 14.91
C SER A 21 -16.16 -10.64 15.09
N LYS A 22 -15.64 -11.27 14.03
CA LYS A 22 -15.18 -12.67 14.04
C LYS A 22 -13.67 -12.84 14.21
N HIS A 23 -12.91 -11.74 14.28
CA HIS A 23 -11.46 -11.81 14.41
C HIS A 23 -11.06 -11.99 15.87
N SER A 24 -10.12 -12.87 16.12
CA SER A 24 -9.43 -12.99 17.40
C SER A 24 -8.50 -11.81 17.64
N VAL A 25 -8.07 -11.63 18.91
CA VAL A 25 -7.11 -10.58 19.29
C VAL A 25 -5.78 -10.71 18.52
N GLY A 26 -5.32 -11.94 18.27
CA GLY A 26 -4.10 -12.20 17.51
C GLY A 26 -4.23 -11.80 16.04
N GLU A 27 -5.37 -12.12 15.41
CA GLU A 27 -5.65 -11.73 14.02
C GLU A 27 -5.79 -10.21 13.89
N LEU A 28 -6.42 -9.55 14.85
CA LEU A 28 -6.49 -8.08 14.89
C LEU A 28 -5.10 -7.45 15.03
N ARG A 29 -4.21 -8.03 15.84
CA ARG A 29 -2.82 -7.55 15.95
C ARG A 29 -2.09 -7.68 14.62
N ALA A 30 -2.17 -8.85 13.98
CA ALA A 30 -1.52 -9.10 12.69
C ALA A 30 -2.03 -8.12 11.62
N LEU A 31 -3.35 -7.92 11.55
CA LEU A 31 -3.98 -6.98 10.62
C LEU A 31 -3.50 -5.54 10.85
N ILE A 32 -3.38 -5.11 12.12
CA ILE A 32 -2.85 -3.78 12.45
C ILE A 32 -1.41 -3.61 11.94
N ASP A 33 -0.58 -4.63 12.12
CA ASP A 33 0.83 -4.56 11.72
C ASP A 33 0.98 -4.52 10.19
N GLU A 34 0.18 -5.32 9.48
CA GLU A 34 0.10 -5.29 8.01
C GLU A 34 -0.35 -3.93 7.47
N LEU A 35 -1.42 -3.35 8.04
CA LEU A 35 -1.91 -2.03 7.64
C LEU A 35 -0.88 -0.92 7.92
N LYS A 36 -0.15 -0.98 9.04
CA LYS A 36 0.93 -0.03 9.34
C LYS A 36 2.08 -0.12 8.34
N ALA A 37 2.48 -1.34 7.97
CA ALA A 37 3.50 -1.54 6.94
C ALA A 37 3.06 -0.94 5.61
N GLU A 38 1.77 -1.11 5.26
CA GLU A 38 1.20 -0.55 4.04
C GLU A 38 1.14 0.99 4.08
N ILE A 39 0.73 1.60 5.20
CA ILE A 39 0.79 3.05 5.40
C ILE A 39 2.21 3.56 5.18
N ALA A 40 3.22 2.89 5.74
CA ALA A 40 4.61 3.29 5.60
C ALA A 40 5.09 3.18 4.13
N ARG A 41 4.64 2.16 3.39
CA ARG A 41 4.92 2.02 1.95
C ARG A 41 4.31 3.15 1.14
N VAL A 42 3.05 3.50 1.40
CA VAL A 42 2.34 4.59 0.73
C VAL A 42 3.00 5.94 1.05
N ALA A 43 3.36 6.19 2.31
CA ALA A 43 4.05 7.41 2.73
C ALA A 43 5.38 7.58 1.96
N ARG A 44 6.21 6.53 1.88
CA ARG A 44 7.46 6.58 1.09
C ARG A 44 7.23 6.88 -0.39
N ALA A 45 6.17 6.31 -0.98
CA ALA A 45 5.83 6.57 -2.37
C ALA A 45 5.35 8.02 -2.59
N LEU A 46 4.62 8.58 -1.62
CA LEU A 46 4.21 9.98 -1.62
C LEU A 46 5.44 10.90 -1.52
N ASP A 47 6.35 10.64 -0.60
CA ASP A 47 7.57 11.45 -0.42
C ASP A 47 8.44 11.45 -1.68
N ALA A 48 8.62 10.27 -2.31
CA ALA A 48 9.37 10.16 -3.56
C ALA A 48 8.72 11.00 -4.69
N LYS A 49 7.38 10.98 -4.79
CA LYS A 49 6.64 11.79 -5.76
C LYS A 49 6.75 13.28 -5.44
N GLN A 50 6.62 13.68 -4.19
CA GLN A 50 6.74 15.08 -3.79
C GLN A 50 8.14 15.62 -4.05
N SER A 51 9.19 14.86 -3.74
CA SER A 51 10.57 15.21 -4.05
C SER A 51 10.79 15.41 -5.55
N SER A 52 10.20 14.54 -6.39
CA SER A 52 10.26 14.70 -7.86
C SER A 52 9.53 15.97 -8.33
N LYS A 53 8.38 16.29 -7.75
CA LYS A 53 7.61 17.50 -8.08
C LYS A 53 8.38 18.77 -7.68
N SER A 54 8.91 18.83 -6.46
CA SER A 54 9.69 19.97 -5.99
C SER A 54 10.97 20.19 -6.80
N SER A 55 11.62 19.10 -7.23
CA SER A 55 12.80 19.18 -8.11
C SER A 55 12.44 19.73 -9.49
N ALA A 56 11.31 19.30 -10.07
CA ALA A 56 10.82 19.81 -11.35
C ALA A 56 10.45 21.31 -11.25
N GLU A 57 9.72 21.72 -10.20
CA GLU A 57 9.32 23.12 -10.00
C GLU A 57 10.52 24.07 -9.83
N ALA A 58 11.63 23.61 -9.25
CA ALA A 58 12.87 24.39 -9.12
C ALA A 58 13.61 24.59 -10.45
N VAL A 59 13.45 23.67 -11.41
CA VAL A 59 14.01 23.80 -12.76
C VAL A 59 13.20 24.77 -13.61
N PHE A 60 11.87 24.80 -13.45
CA PHE A 60 10.98 25.69 -14.21
C PHE A 60 10.88 27.13 -13.66
N LYS A 61 11.40 27.41 -12.46
CA LYS A 61 11.44 28.76 -11.85
C LYS A 61 12.77 29.49 -12.00
N ARG A 62 13.74 28.91 -12.72
CA ARG A 62 14.99 29.59 -13.12
C ARG A 62 14.87 30.26 -14.48
#